data_AF-A0A6N8HJ11-F1
#
_entry.id   AF-A0A6N8HJ11-F1
#
_cell.length_a   1.000
_cell.length_b   1.000
_cell.length_c   1.000
_cell.angle_alpha   90.00
_cell.angle_beta   90.00
_cell.angle_gamma   90.00
#
_symmetry.space_group_name_H-M   'P 1'
#
loop_
_entity.id
_entity.type
_entity.pdbx_description
1 polymer ?
#
loop_
_entity_poly.entity_id
_entity_poly.type
_entity_poly.pdbx_seq_one_letter_code
_entity_poly.pdbx_strand_id
1 'polypeptide(L)' 'MKNGEIKKMLIVATGALHSPLSVNQNDSIPCIAHAVSIEAGRDIK' A
#
# COMPACT_ATOMS: atom_id res chain seq x y z
N MET A 1 13.50 3.90 -11.77
CA MET A 1 13.48 2.41 -11.68
C MET A 1 13.64 1.66 -13.02
N LYS A 2 13.31 2.21 -14.20
CA LYS A 2 13.85 1.70 -15.49
C LYS A 2 14.56 2.79 -16.31
N ASN A 3 14.00 4.00 -16.34
CA ASN A 3 14.62 5.20 -16.94
C ASN A 3 15.40 6.07 -15.92
N GLY A 4 15.66 5.58 -14.70
CA GLY A 4 16.40 6.33 -13.67
C GLY A 4 15.67 7.52 -13.01
N GLU A 5 14.48 7.90 -13.48
CA GLU A 5 13.74 9.10 -13.01
C GLU A 5 13.24 8.97 -11.56
N ILE A 6 12.83 7.77 -11.16
CA ILE A 6 12.39 7.47 -9.79
C ILE A 6 13.55 6.82 -9.03
N LYS A 7 14.03 7.52 -7.99
CA LYS A 7 15.13 7.11 -7.09
C LYS A 7 14.66 6.60 -5.73
N LYS A 8 13.58 7.17 -5.19
CA LYS A 8 12.94 6.73 -3.94
C LYS A 8 11.44 6.73 -4.15
N MET A 9 10.78 5.68 -3.71
CA MET A 9 9.33 5.50 -3.87
C MET A 9 8.79 4.82 -2.62
N LEU A 10 7.73 5.39 -2.04
CA LEU A 10 6.92 4.73 -1.04
C LEU A 10 5.68 4.17 -1.73
N ILE A 11 5.57 2.86 -1.80
CA ILE A 11 4.39 2.17 -2.32
C ILE A 11 3.50 1.83 -1.15
N VAL A 12 2.22 2.21 -1.22
CA VAL A 12 1.23 1.88 -0.18
C VAL A 12 0.12 1.06 -0.80
N ALA A 13 0.09 -0.23 -0.50
CA ALA A 13 -1.00 -1.11 -0.86
C ALA A 13 -2.14 -0.92 0.16
N THR A 14 -3.32 -0.53 -0.32
CA THR A 14 -4.52 -0.38 0.52
C THR A 14 -5.47 -1.56 0.32
N GLY A 15 -6.30 -1.85 1.32
CA GLY A 15 -7.33 -2.89 1.24
C GLY A 15 -8.52 -2.57 2.14
N ALA A 16 -9.69 -3.06 1.76
CA ALA A 16 -10.90 -3.03 2.57
C ALA A 16 -11.21 -4.45 3.05
N LEU A 17 -11.37 -4.63 4.35
CA LEU A 17 -11.62 -5.91 4.98
C LEU A 17 -13.14 -6.08 5.14
N HIS A 18 -13.82 -6.56 4.10
CA HIS A 18 -15.27 -6.71 4.09
C HIS A 18 -15.72 -8.16 3.85
N SER A 19 -16.97 -8.43 4.22
CA SER A 19 -17.71 -9.64 3.88
C SER A 19 -19.08 -9.27 3.29
N PRO A 20 -19.76 -10.15 2.53
CA PRO A 20 -21.11 -9.87 2.04
C PRO A 20 -22.09 -9.52 3.17
N LEU A 21 -21.94 -10.16 4.34
CA LEU A 21 -22.78 -9.90 5.50
C LEU A 21 -22.58 -8.48 6.05
N SER A 22 -21.32 -8.06 6.24
CA SER A 22 -20.99 -6.72 6.76
C SER A 22 -21.53 -5.61 5.87
N VAL A 23 -21.52 -5.81 4.54
CA VAL A 23 -22.12 -4.86 3.59
C VAL A 23 -23.63 -4.84 3.73
N ASN A 24 -24.28 -6.01 3.80
CA ASN A 24 -25.74 -6.11 3.90
C ASN A 24 -26.31 -5.61 5.24
N GLN A 25 -25.53 -5.69 6.32
CA GLN A 25 -25.89 -5.14 7.63
C GLN A 25 -25.58 -3.64 7.75
N ASN A 26 -24.97 -3.04 6.73
CA ASN A 26 -24.46 -1.66 6.73
C ASN A 26 -23.48 -1.39 7.87
N ASP A 27 -22.66 -2.39 8.22
CA ASP A 27 -21.58 -2.21 9.18
C ASP A 27 -20.47 -1.33 8.58
N SER A 28 -19.73 -0.65 9.45
CA SER A 28 -18.53 0.08 9.02
C SER A 28 -17.48 -0.89 8.50
N ILE A 29 -16.95 -0.65 7.29
CA ILE A 29 -15.93 -1.50 6.67
C ILE A 29 -14.53 -1.05 7.13
N PRO A 30 -13.78 -1.91 7.85
CA PRO A 30 -12.42 -1.59 8.23
C PRO A 30 -11.48 -1.59 7.02
N CYS A 31 -10.56 -0.63 6.97
CA CYS A 31 -9.54 -0.51 5.93
C CYS A 31 -8.13 -0.73 6.49
N ILE A 32 -7.23 -1.22 5.64
CA ILE A 32 -5.81 -1.44 5.96
C ILE A 32 -4.91 -0.83 4.88
N ALA A 33 -3.71 -0.42 5.28
CA ALA A 33 -2.67 0.05 4.39
C ALA A 33 -1.32 -0.56 4.78
N HIS A 34 -0.57 -1.06 3.80
CA HIS A 34 0.79 -1.58 3.98
C HIS A 34 1.75 -0.78 3.10
N ALA A 35 2.77 -0.19 3.72
CA ALA A 35 3.75 0.64 3.02
C ALA A 35 5.08 -0.10 2.85
N VAL A 36 5.64 -0.04 1.64
CA VAL A 36 6.96 -0.56 1.28
C VAL A 36 7.77 0.57 0.66
N SER A 37 8.89 0.91 1.30
CA SER A 37 9.85 1.86 0.74
C SER A 37 10.80 1.13 -0.21
N ILE A 38 10.99 1.68 -1.41
CA ILE A 38 11.92 1.16 -2.40
C ILE A 38 12.84 2.29 -2.85
N GLU A 39 14.15 2.05 -2.74
CA GLU A 39 15.19 2.99 -3.16
C GLU A 39 16.08 2.37 -4.24
N ALA A 40 16.39 3.14 -5.27
CA ALA A 40 17.26 2.75 -6.38
C ALA A 40 18.65 3.35 -6.16
N GLY A 41 19.59 2.49 -5.74
CA GLY A 41 20.94 2.85 -5.34
C GLY A 41 21.39 1.93 -4.19
N ARG A 42 22.69 1.87 -3.91
CA ARG A 42 23.15 1.26 -2.65
C ARG A 42 22.89 2.27 -1.54
N ASP A 43 22.14 1.86 -0.51
CA ASP A 43 22.25 2.47 0.81
C ASP A 43 23.68 2.23 1.29
N ILE A 44 24.55 3.21 1.07
CA ILE A 44 25.85 3.27 1.72
C ILE A 44 25.55 3.94 3.06
N LYS A 45 25.45 3.13 4.11
CA LYS A 45 25.58 3.61 5.48
C LYS A 45 26.98 4.17 5.70
#